data_AF-A0A2D5Y2A5-F1
#
_entry.id   AF-A0A2D5Y2A5-F1
#
_cell.length_a   1.000
_cell.length_b   1.000
_cell.length_c   1.000
_cell.angle_alpha   90.00
_cell.angle_beta   90.00
_cell.angle_gamma   90.00
#
_symmetry.space_group_name_H-M   'P 1'
#
loop_
_entity.id
_entity.type
_entity.pdbx_description
1 polymer ?
#
loop_
_entity_poly.entity_id
_entity_poly.type
_entity_poly.pdbx_seq_one_letter_code
_entity_poly.pdbx_strand_id
1 'polypeptide(L)'
;EGFTVHGVQSFMQDLLAPCGVLGKHKPPKALQDTIKRGVIVSQEIGRLDIGQSVLVQQGHVIAVEAAEGTDEMIRRAKAYMRKGGGGVLVKTCKPMQHKYLDLPTIGPDTIMVAVECGLSGVVIEAGSSLLLDPEIVRDIADRHKLFVIGIDTADYMSS
;
A
#
# COMPACT_ATOMS: atom_id res chain seq x y z
N GLU A 1 -8.27 2.41 41.52
CA GLU A 1 -7.24 1.91 40.60
C GLU A 1 -7.72 2.26 39.19
N GLY A 2 -7.10 3.06 38.35
CA GLY A 2 -5.69 3.44 38.20
C GLY A 2 -5.46 3.42 36.68
N PHE A 3 -6.00 4.40 35.94
CA PHE A 3 -5.82 4.45 34.49
C PHE A 3 -4.37 4.85 34.18
N THR A 4 -3.60 3.94 33.58
CA THR A 4 -2.28 4.27 33.02
C THR A 4 -2.49 5.06 31.74
N VAL A 5 -2.19 6.36 31.78
CA VAL A 5 -2.23 7.21 30.59
C VAL A 5 -1.03 6.86 29.72
N HIS A 6 -1.26 6.02 28.71
CA HIS A 6 -0.29 5.77 27.66
C HIS A 6 -0.39 6.87 26.61
N GLY A 7 0.75 7.44 26.21
CA GLY A 7 0.78 8.45 25.14
C GLY A 7 0.33 7.83 23.81
N VAL A 8 -0.49 8.55 23.04
CA VAL A 8 -0.99 8.11 21.71
C VAL A 8 0.14 7.61 20.79
N GLN A 9 1.34 8.17 20.95
CA GLN A 9 2.56 7.76 20.23
C GLN A 9 2.97 6.30 20.43
N SER A 10 2.74 5.69 21.61
CA SER A 10 3.08 4.27 21.80
C SER A 10 2.14 3.36 21.02
N PHE A 11 0.84 3.68 20.95
CA PHE A 11 -0.12 2.92 20.14
C PHE A 11 0.09 3.11 18.64
N MET A 12 0.52 4.31 18.21
CA MET A 12 0.80 4.57 16.81
C MET A 12 1.96 3.71 16.29
N GLN A 13 3.02 3.50 17.08
CA GLN A 13 4.18 2.71 16.65
C GLN A 13 3.80 1.26 16.31
N ASP A 14 2.93 0.65 17.11
CA ASP A 14 2.44 -0.71 16.87
C ASP A 14 1.52 -0.82 15.64
N LEU A 15 0.95 0.30 15.20
CA LEU A 15 0.09 0.39 14.02
C LEU A 15 0.86 0.77 12.75
N LEU A 16 2.14 1.15 12.84
CA LEU A 16 2.92 1.51 11.66
C LEU A 16 3.26 0.26 10.84
N ALA A 17 3.16 0.40 9.52
CA ALA A 17 3.58 -0.62 8.58
C ALA A 17 5.05 -1.00 8.80
N PRO A 18 5.36 -2.30 9.02
CA PRO A 18 6.74 -2.74 9.19
C PRO A 18 7.49 -2.72 7.86
N CYS A 19 8.81 -2.55 7.90
CA CYS A 19 9.65 -2.73 6.72
C CYS A 19 9.79 -4.22 6.39
N GLY A 20 9.73 -4.56 5.10
CA GLY A 20 9.84 -5.92 4.61
C GLY A 20 8.48 -6.59 4.36
N VAL A 21 8.54 -7.88 4.06
CA VAL A 21 7.36 -8.67 3.68
C VAL A 21 6.59 -9.06 4.94
N LEU A 22 5.29 -8.79 4.96
CA LEU A 22 4.43 -9.10 6.11
C LEU A 22 4.06 -10.59 6.22
N GLY A 23 3.84 -11.25 5.08
CA GLY A 23 3.46 -12.66 4.99
C GLY A 23 4.54 -13.56 4.39
N LYS A 24 4.12 -14.68 3.81
CA LYS A 24 5.00 -15.68 3.20
C LYS A 24 5.39 -15.34 1.76
N HIS A 25 4.56 -14.56 1.07
CA HIS A 25 4.73 -14.29 -0.36
C HIS A 25 5.55 -13.03 -0.59
N LYS A 26 6.69 -13.18 -1.25
CA LYS A 26 7.58 -12.07 -1.63
C LYS A 26 7.24 -11.57 -3.04
N PRO A 27 7.44 -10.27 -3.34
CA PRO A 27 7.31 -9.78 -4.70
C PRO A 27 8.32 -10.51 -5.62
N PRO A 28 7.88 -11.14 -6.72
CA PRO A 28 8.78 -11.73 -7.68
C PRO A 28 9.66 -10.66 -8.34
N LYS A 29 10.89 -11.04 -8.75
CA LYS A 29 11.84 -10.11 -9.41
C LYS A 29 11.24 -9.38 -10.62
N ALA A 30 10.35 -10.04 -11.36
CA ALA A 30 9.68 -9.46 -12.52
C ALA A 30 8.76 -8.26 -12.19
N LEU A 31 8.39 -8.05 -10.92
CA LEU A 31 7.57 -6.92 -10.49
C LEU A 31 8.38 -5.74 -9.96
N GLN A 32 9.71 -5.83 -9.89
CA GLN A 32 10.55 -4.75 -9.35
C GLN A 32 10.35 -3.42 -10.09
N ASP A 33 10.34 -3.44 -11.43
CA ASP A 33 10.11 -2.24 -12.24
C ASP A 33 8.67 -1.71 -12.09
N THR A 34 7.70 -2.60 -11.89
CA THR A 34 6.30 -2.22 -11.63
C THR A 34 6.16 -1.52 -10.27
N ILE A 35 6.82 -2.05 -9.24
CA ILE A 35 6.87 -1.43 -7.91
C ILE A 35 7.57 -0.08 -7.99
N LYS A 36 8.77 -0.01 -8.59
CA LYS A 36 9.50 1.25 -8.76
C LYS A 36 8.67 2.31 -9.47
N ARG A 37 8.01 1.95 -10.58
CA ARG A 37 7.11 2.86 -11.30
C ARG A 37 5.95 3.33 -10.43
N GLY A 38 5.35 2.42 -9.66
CA GLY A 38 4.27 2.76 -8.73
C GLY A 38 4.73 3.72 -7.63
N VAL A 39 5.90 3.50 -7.03
CA VAL A 39 6.42 4.41 -6.00
C VAL A 39 6.64 5.81 -6.56
N ILE A 40 7.27 5.92 -7.74
CA ILE A 40 7.49 7.22 -8.41
C ILE A 40 6.15 7.93 -8.62
N VAL A 41 5.18 7.25 -9.23
CA VAL A 41 3.90 7.89 -9.55
C VAL A 41 3.12 8.25 -8.29
N SER A 42 3.11 7.37 -7.28
CA SER A 42 2.46 7.61 -5.98
C SER A 42 3.02 8.85 -5.27
N GLN A 43 4.34 9.02 -5.29
CA GLN A 43 4.99 10.20 -4.73
C GLN A 43 4.63 11.47 -5.52
N GLU A 44 4.64 11.43 -6.85
CA GLU A 44 4.32 12.59 -7.70
C GLU A 44 2.85 13.04 -7.57
N ILE A 45 1.88 12.12 -7.56
CA ILE A 45 0.46 12.48 -7.33
C ILE A 45 0.25 13.03 -5.92
N GLY A 46 1.04 12.54 -4.95
CA GLY A 46 1.03 13.02 -3.57
C GLY A 46 1.60 14.43 -3.43
N ARG A 47 2.62 14.79 -4.22
CA ARG A 47 3.14 16.18 -4.29
C ARG A 47 2.10 17.16 -4.81
N LEU A 48 1.22 16.70 -5.70
CA LEU A 48 0.13 17.50 -6.26
C LEU A 48 -1.14 17.49 -5.40
N ASP A 49 -1.10 16.80 -4.25
CA ASP A 49 -2.24 16.62 -3.34
C ASP A 49 -3.48 15.97 -4.01
N ILE A 50 -3.27 15.16 -5.05
CA ILE A 50 -4.36 14.48 -5.77
C ILE A 50 -4.82 13.25 -5.00
N GLY A 51 -3.86 12.44 -4.53
CA GLY A 51 -4.11 11.16 -3.91
C GLY A 51 -2.82 10.54 -3.41
N GLN A 52 -2.87 9.29 -2.97
CA GLN A 52 -1.72 8.62 -2.35
C GLN A 52 -1.57 7.15 -2.75
N SER A 53 -2.39 6.68 -3.69
CA SER A 53 -2.36 5.31 -4.20
C SER A 53 -2.36 5.28 -5.72
N VAL A 54 -1.67 4.28 -6.27
CA VAL A 54 -1.63 3.98 -7.70
C VAL A 54 -1.68 2.49 -7.91
N LEU A 55 -2.42 2.04 -8.92
CA LEU A 55 -2.40 0.67 -9.39
C LEU A 55 -1.56 0.58 -10.67
N VAL A 56 -0.50 -0.23 -10.66
CA VAL A 56 0.39 -0.44 -11.80
C VAL A 56 0.39 -1.91 -12.23
N GLN A 57 0.35 -2.18 -13.52
CA GLN A 57 0.41 -3.52 -14.08
C GLN A 57 1.36 -3.53 -15.28
N GLN A 58 2.38 -4.40 -15.27
CA GLN A 58 3.33 -4.54 -16.39
C GLN A 58 3.93 -3.17 -16.81
N GLY A 59 4.33 -2.35 -15.83
CA GLY A 59 4.88 -1.01 -16.05
C GLY A 59 3.87 0.08 -16.45
N HIS A 60 2.58 -0.24 -16.60
CA HIS A 60 1.53 0.73 -16.97
C HIS A 60 0.73 1.14 -15.74
N VAL A 61 0.52 2.44 -15.57
CA VAL A 61 -0.43 2.97 -14.58
C VAL A 61 -1.84 2.67 -15.08
N ILE A 62 -2.59 1.88 -14.32
CA ILE A 62 -3.96 1.49 -14.63
C ILE A 62 -4.95 2.46 -13.99
N ALA A 63 -4.68 2.85 -12.74
CA ALA A 63 -5.50 3.82 -12.01
C ALA A 63 -4.64 4.61 -11.03
N VAL A 64 -5.07 5.83 -10.77
CA VAL A 64 -4.57 6.75 -9.75
C VAL A 64 -5.75 7.09 -8.86
N GLU A 65 -5.55 7.00 -7.54
CA GLU A 65 -6.52 7.41 -6.53
C GLU A 65 -6.68 8.93 -6.54
N ALA A 66 -7.91 9.40 -6.39
CA ALA A 66 -8.22 10.76 -6.02
C ALA A 66 -9.27 10.75 -4.89
N ALA A 67 -10.34 11.53 -5.01
CA ALA A 67 -11.37 11.68 -3.98
C ALA A 67 -12.20 10.40 -3.73
N GLU A 68 -12.16 9.41 -4.63
CA GLU A 68 -12.96 8.18 -4.48
C GLU A 68 -12.43 7.23 -3.39
N GLY A 69 -11.15 7.39 -3.01
CA GLY A 69 -10.48 6.50 -2.07
C GLY A 69 -9.98 5.20 -2.70
N THR A 70 -9.11 4.53 -1.95
CA THR A 70 -8.28 3.42 -2.45
C THR A 70 -9.12 2.24 -2.95
N ASP A 71 -10.13 1.83 -2.18
CA ASP A 71 -10.90 0.63 -2.50
C ASP A 71 -11.74 0.81 -3.77
N GLU A 72 -12.41 1.96 -3.92
CA GLU A 72 -13.15 2.30 -5.14
C GLU A 72 -12.22 2.44 -6.35
N MET A 73 -11.01 3.00 -6.16
CA MET A 73 -9.99 3.04 -7.21
C MET A 73 -9.61 1.63 -7.66
N ILE A 74 -9.39 0.68 -6.74
CA ILE A 74 -9.07 -0.72 -7.09
C ILE A 74 -10.22 -1.38 -7.85
N ARG A 75 -11.46 -1.24 -7.35
CA ARG A 75 -12.66 -1.79 -8.00
C ARG A 75 -12.85 -1.24 -9.41
N ARG A 76 -12.69 0.07 -9.59
CA ARG A 76 -12.73 0.74 -10.91
C ARG A 76 -11.63 0.21 -11.84
N ALA A 77 -10.42 0.05 -11.32
CA ALA A 77 -9.26 -0.37 -12.11
C ALA A 77 -9.40 -1.78 -12.70
N LYS A 78 -10.13 -2.67 -12.02
CA LYS A 78 -10.37 -4.07 -12.45
C LYS A 78 -10.84 -4.17 -13.90
N ALA A 79 -11.69 -3.26 -14.37
CA ALA A 79 -12.22 -3.27 -15.73
C ALA A 79 -11.17 -2.97 -16.82
N TYR A 80 -10.05 -2.37 -16.44
CA TYR A 80 -8.97 -1.93 -17.34
C TYR A 80 -7.71 -2.80 -17.25
N MET A 81 -7.68 -3.74 -16.31
CA MET A 81 -6.56 -4.65 -16.14
C MET A 81 -6.45 -5.62 -17.32
N ARG A 82 -5.22 -5.84 -17.78
CA ARG A 82 -4.90 -6.75 -18.88
C ARG A 82 -4.88 -8.20 -18.40
N LYS A 83 -5.08 -9.14 -19.33
CA LYS A 83 -4.87 -10.57 -19.08
C LYS A 83 -3.38 -10.86 -18.85
N GLY A 84 -3.06 -11.89 -18.07
CA GLY A 84 -1.68 -12.40 -17.95
C GLY A 84 -0.88 -11.95 -16.72
N GLY A 85 -1.51 -11.33 -15.71
CA GLY A 85 -0.89 -11.07 -14.40
C GLY A 85 -1.67 -10.04 -13.58
N GLY A 86 -1.64 -10.10 -12.26
CA GLY A 86 -2.32 -9.12 -11.40
C GLY A 86 -1.56 -7.79 -11.31
N GLY A 87 -2.26 -6.68 -11.08
CA GLY A 87 -1.65 -5.38 -10.80
C GLY A 87 -1.01 -5.33 -9.40
N VAL A 88 -0.18 -4.31 -9.17
CA VAL A 88 0.41 -3.99 -7.87
C VAL A 88 -0.15 -2.66 -7.41
N LEU A 89 -0.80 -2.66 -6.24
CA LEU A 89 -1.19 -1.44 -5.55
C LEU A 89 0.05 -0.89 -4.86
N VAL A 90 0.35 0.39 -5.06
CA VAL A 90 1.36 1.13 -4.30
C VAL A 90 0.66 2.28 -3.60
N LYS A 91 0.79 2.34 -2.28
CA LYS A 91 0.22 3.40 -1.43
C LYS A 91 1.31 3.96 -0.51
N THR A 92 1.61 5.24 -0.65
CA THR A 92 2.73 5.88 0.08
C THR A 92 2.27 7.17 0.74
N CYS A 93 2.96 7.62 1.78
CA CYS A 93 2.66 8.91 2.40
C CYS A 93 2.97 10.04 1.43
N LYS A 94 2.11 11.07 1.41
CA LYS A 94 2.35 12.26 0.58
C LYS A 94 3.60 12.99 1.13
N PRO A 95 4.54 13.44 0.27
CA PRO A 95 5.80 14.03 0.74
C PRO A 95 5.65 15.24 1.66
N MET A 96 4.60 16.02 1.48
CA MET A 96 4.32 17.24 2.26
C MET A 96 3.48 16.99 3.52
N GLN A 97 3.00 15.77 3.72
CA GLN A 97 2.08 15.45 4.80
C GLN A 97 2.82 15.31 6.13
N HIS A 98 2.28 15.95 7.16
CA HIS A 98 2.78 15.77 8.51
C HIS A 98 2.45 14.35 8.98
N LYS A 99 3.48 13.54 9.25
CA LYS A 99 3.42 12.12 9.64
C LYS A 99 2.66 11.81 10.94
N TYR A 100 2.02 12.80 11.55
CA TYR A 100 1.29 12.69 12.83
C TYR A 100 -0.20 13.06 12.73
N LEU A 101 -0.67 13.56 11.58
CA LEU A 101 -2.03 14.08 11.45
C LEU A 101 -2.94 13.19 10.60
N ASP A 102 -2.42 12.64 9.51
CA ASP A 102 -3.16 11.76 8.62
C ASP A 102 -2.13 10.86 7.92
N LEU A 103 -2.23 9.56 8.16
CA LEU A 103 -1.31 8.57 7.60
C LEU A 103 -2.10 7.67 6.64
N PRO A 104 -1.54 7.32 5.47
CA PRO A 104 -2.13 6.34 4.58
C PRO A 104 -2.43 5.06 5.36
N THR A 105 -3.67 4.57 5.24
CA THR A 105 -4.10 3.39 5.98
C THR A 105 -4.42 2.24 5.04
N ILE A 106 -3.98 1.03 5.39
CA ILE A 106 -4.40 -0.24 4.79
C ILE A 106 -4.88 -1.15 5.90
N GLY A 107 -5.96 -1.89 5.65
CA GLY A 107 -6.48 -2.89 6.56
C GLY A 107 -7.03 -4.11 5.82
N PRO A 108 -7.67 -5.05 6.54
CA PRO A 108 -8.22 -6.27 5.97
C PRO A 108 -9.12 -6.05 4.76
N ASP A 109 -9.98 -5.02 4.81
CA ASP A 109 -10.92 -4.70 3.73
C ASP A 109 -10.21 -4.37 2.43
N THR A 110 -9.20 -3.51 2.46
CA THR A 110 -8.42 -3.17 1.26
C THR A 110 -7.67 -4.38 0.69
N ILE A 111 -7.16 -5.27 1.56
CA ILE A 111 -6.53 -6.52 1.09
C ILE A 111 -7.56 -7.44 0.44
N MET A 112 -8.76 -7.56 1.00
CA MET A 112 -9.84 -8.35 0.37
C MET A 112 -10.23 -7.78 -0.99
N VAL A 113 -10.39 -6.45 -1.10
CA VAL A 113 -10.67 -5.79 -2.38
C VAL A 113 -9.56 -6.05 -3.40
N ALA A 114 -8.30 -6.01 -2.97
CA ALA A 114 -7.15 -6.34 -3.82
C ALA A 114 -7.22 -7.79 -4.33
N VAL A 115 -7.53 -8.74 -3.44
CA VAL A 115 -7.72 -10.16 -3.79
C VAL A 115 -8.87 -10.34 -4.80
N GLU A 116 -10.04 -9.76 -4.52
CA GLU A 116 -11.24 -9.86 -5.37
C GLU A 116 -11.04 -9.25 -6.76
N CYS A 117 -10.16 -8.25 -6.85
CA CYS A 117 -9.78 -7.61 -8.11
C CYS A 117 -8.60 -8.30 -8.82
N GLY A 118 -8.05 -9.36 -8.24
CA GLY A 118 -6.98 -10.16 -8.85
C GLY A 118 -5.63 -9.46 -8.88
N LEU A 119 -5.32 -8.66 -7.85
CA LEU A 119 -4.01 -8.04 -7.70
C LEU A 119 -2.95 -9.08 -7.34
N SER A 120 -1.71 -8.81 -7.75
CA SER A 120 -0.54 -9.62 -7.39
C SER A 120 -0.01 -9.24 -6.00
N GLY A 121 -0.16 -7.98 -5.60
CA GLY A 121 0.37 -7.50 -4.32
C GLY A 121 0.08 -6.05 -3.99
N VAL A 122 0.42 -5.70 -2.76
CA VAL A 122 0.26 -4.39 -2.15
C VAL A 122 1.60 -3.93 -1.58
N VAL A 123 1.98 -2.70 -1.90
CA VAL A 123 3.19 -2.04 -1.42
C VAL A 123 2.76 -0.84 -0.58
N ILE A 124 3.29 -0.75 0.64
CA ILE A 124 3.02 0.35 1.57
C ILE A 124 4.34 0.98 2.04
N GLU A 125 4.31 2.25 2.45
CA GLU A 125 5.48 2.91 3.00
C GLU A 125 5.67 2.53 4.48
N ALA A 126 6.81 1.90 4.78
CA ALA A 126 7.15 1.47 6.13
C ALA A 126 7.37 2.70 7.04
N GLY A 127 6.84 2.64 8.26
CA GLY A 127 6.96 3.74 9.23
C GLY A 127 6.20 5.03 8.88
N SER A 128 5.56 5.11 7.70
CA SER A 128 4.74 6.24 7.28
C SER A 128 3.35 5.81 6.76
N SER A 129 2.91 4.60 7.06
CA SER A 129 1.55 4.11 6.77
C SER A 129 1.01 3.35 7.97
N LEU A 130 -0.29 3.42 8.21
CA LEU A 130 -0.99 2.61 9.20
C LEU A 130 -1.39 1.26 8.59
N LEU A 131 -1.17 0.19 9.35
CA LEU A 131 -1.57 -1.17 9.03
C LEU A 131 -2.55 -1.65 10.11
N LEU A 132 -3.83 -1.71 9.75
CA LEU A 132 -4.87 -2.21 10.63
C LEU A 132 -4.86 -3.74 10.63
N ASP A 133 -5.02 -4.33 11.80
CA ASP A 133 -5.05 -5.79 12.03
C ASP A 133 -3.99 -6.57 11.23
N PRO A 134 -2.68 -6.34 11.48
CA PRO A 134 -1.58 -6.95 10.71
C PRO A 134 -1.67 -8.47 10.59
N GLU A 135 -2.17 -9.13 11.64
CA GLU A 135 -2.38 -10.58 11.68
C GLU A 135 -3.46 -11.03 10.69
N ILE A 136 -4.58 -10.30 10.60
CA ILE A 136 -5.67 -10.60 9.65
C ILE A 136 -5.22 -10.30 8.22
N VAL A 137 -4.54 -9.17 8.00
CA VAL A 137 -3.95 -8.80 6.71
C VAL A 137 -2.99 -9.89 6.23
N ARG A 138 -2.10 -10.37 7.10
CA ARG A 138 -1.15 -11.47 6.81
C ARG A 138 -1.88 -12.74 6.43
N ASP A 139 -2.90 -13.12 7.20
CA ASP A 139 -3.69 -14.32 6.97
C ASP A 139 -4.40 -14.31 5.61
N ILE A 140 -5.03 -13.18 5.25
CA ILE A 140 -5.68 -13.01 3.94
C ILE A 140 -4.63 -13.09 2.83
N ALA A 141 -3.54 -12.32 2.95
CA ALA A 141 -2.47 -12.27 1.97
C ALA A 141 -1.88 -13.67 1.69
N ASP A 142 -1.59 -14.43 2.75
CA ASP A 142 -1.05 -15.79 2.66
C ASP A 142 -2.00 -16.76 1.97
N ARG A 143 -3.29 -16.76 2.37
CA ARG A 143 -4.32 -17.65 1.80
C ARG A 143 -4.51 -17.40 0.30
N HIS A 144 -4.42 -16.14 -0.12
CA HIS A 144 -4.68 -15.74 -1.50
C HIS A 144 -3.42 -15.59 -2.36
N LYS A 145 -2.23 -15.90 -1.83
CA LYS A 145 -0.95 -15.75 -2.54
C LYS A 145 -0.67 -14.32 -3.01
N LEU A 146 -1.18 -13.35 -2.27
CA LEU A 146 -0.96 -11.93 -2.48
C LEU A 146 0.23 -11.49 -1.63
N PHE A 147 1.22 -10.81 -2.22
CA PHE A 147 2.31 -10.25 -1.40
C PHE A 147 1.89 -8.92 -0.77
N VAL A 148 2.31 -8.69 0.47
CA VAL A 148 2.22 -7.38 1.14
C VAL A 148 3.62 -7.03 1.63
N ILE A 149 4.13 -5.87 1.23
CA ILE A 149 5.49 -5.45 1.57
C ILE A 149 5.51 -3.97 1.99
N GLY A 150 6.14 -3.69 3.13
CA GLY A 150 6.55 -2.35 3.51
C GLY A 150 7.92 -2.01 2.94
N ILE A 151 8.06 -0.82 2.38
CA ILE A 151 9.30 -0.34 1.76
C ILE A 151 9.72 1.02 2.32
N ASP A 152 11.00 1.35 2.17
CA ASP A 152 11.45 2.74 2.19
C ASP A 152 11.31 3.32 0.78
N THR A 153 10.61 4.45 0.63
CA THR A 153 10.43 5.09 -0.67
C THR A 153 11.74 5.68 -1.21
N ALA A 154 12.69 6.04 -0.33
CA ALA A 154 14.00 6.58 -0.72
C ALA A 154 14.80 5.60 -1.58
N ASP A 155 14.64 4.30 -1.37
CA ASP A 155 15.27 3.22 -2.14
C ASP A 155 14.86 3.23 -3.63
N TYR A 156 13.71 3.84 -3.95
CA TYR A 156 13.15 3.88 -5.30
C TYR A 156 13.25 5.26 -5.96
N MET A 157 13.43 6.32 -5.18
CA MET A 157 13.52 7.71 -5.65
C MET A 157 14.95 8.14 -6.00
N SER A 158 15.95 7.36 -5.60
CA SER A 158 17.35 7.64 -5.91
C SER A 158 17.67 7.24 -7.36
N SER A 159 18.14 8.20 -8.16
CA SER A 159 18.61 8.02 -9.54
C SER A 159 19.91 7.22 -9.61
#